data_AF-A0A2G5X4V0-F1
#
_entry.id   AF-A0A2G5X4V0-F1
#
_cell.length_a   1.000
_cell.length_b   1.000
_cell.length_c   1.000
_cell.angle_alpha   90.00
_cell.angle_beta   90.00
_cell.angle_gamma   90.00
#
_symmetry.space_group_name_H-M   'P 1'
#
loop_
_entity.id
_entity.type
_entity.pdbx_description
1 polymer ?
#
loop_
_entity_poly.entity_id
_entity_poly.type
_entity_poly.pdbx_seq_one_letter_code
_entity_poly.pdbx_strand_id
1 'polypeptide(L)'
;MKNKIIAILGAILLACSVPVSSAAAGNPKFPDVPDSKHFAEAVNDLASRNIIGGYPDGTFRPNDSITRGQAAAIIVKMTKLSTTNIKDPKFKDVSTANGYYKAIAVLAEKGVINGYGDGRFGPNDSITRAQMASIIIKAFELPLYRDPDYGFKDVVHKNGHRDGIYSLYQLGLTTGTSPTTFSPNATITRGQAAKLLKAAEDVKPGILTMHAKDFKWKRFNNVSKTNSNVFDVVADSEIPSQVNLQTKIHIVPKEEGTATLTFSGVASSDTSDKSYRKYYVHVKKVNGAWDISLEETEDIYSTPVVLWKHYERRENNEAFIDATSISLSTAAGKLVNDRVEFKRCENQLQQYCHVIQLDQPGEFIATVMYADGKIVRYYVSSTEIKEQFYYYIHVTPIKSEEVLSIWEGAKLGKHVLPKGSEQIATVTRDPGTNVFRITPKKPGEFYIDFPEAKGVSQGNHRVYYGITVRVSQLGAYLHVDATVSEEDDMIFN
;
A
#
# COMPACT_ATOMS: atom_id res chain seq x y z
N MET A 1 -28.90 -44.19 -44.17
CA MET A 1 -27.44 -44.41 -44.22
C MET A 1 -26.78 -43.30 -43.41
N LYS A 2 -26.61 -43.43 -42.09
CA LYS A 2 -25.43 -43.98 -41.40
C LYS A 2 -24.10 -43.39 -41.91
N ASN A 3 -23.53 -42.45 -41.16
CA ASN A 3 -22.22 -42.54 -40.48
C ASN A 3 -21.78 -41.13 -40.04
N LYS A 4 -21.83 -40.79 -38.75
CA LYS A 4 -20.96 -41.18 -37.61
C LYS A 4 -20.01 -40.02 -37.28
N ILE A 5 -20.35 -39.34 -36.18
CA ILE A 5 -19.50 -38.46 -35.40
C ILE A 5 -18.28 -39.27 -34.93
N ILE A 6 -17.08 -38.74 -35.17
CA ILE A 6 -15.85 -39.21 -34.51
C ILE A 6 -15.24 -37.99 -33.82
N ALA A 7 -15.32 -38.00 -32.49
CA ALA A 7 -14.54 -37.16 -31.61
C ALA A 7 -13.10 -37.70 -31.59
N ILE A 8 -12.11 -36.82 -31.78
CA ILE A 8 -10.71 -37.12 -31.51
C ILE A 8 -10.21 -36.11 -30.49
N LEU A 9 -10.14 -36.54 -29.24
CA LEU A 9 -9.21 -36.01 -28.25
C LEU A 9 -7.81 -36.55 -28.60
N GLY A 10 -6.87 -35.65 -28.87
CA GLY A 10 -5.46 -35.98 -29.07
C GLY A 10 -4.61 -34.87 -28.47
N ALA A 11 -3.96 -35.18 -27.35
CA ALA A 11 -3.09 -34.28 -26.60
C ALA A 11 -1.91 -33.77 -27.44
N ILE A 12 -1.71 -32.46 -27.47
CA ILE A 12 -0.49 -31.83 -27.97
C ILE A 12 0.28 -31.31 -26.75
N LEU A 13 1.17 -32.16 -26.24
CA LEU A 13 2.24 -31.79 -25.31
C LEU A 13 3.38 -31.23 -26.15
N LEU A 14 3.36 -29.91 -26.38
CA LEU A 14 4.43 -29.20 -27.06
C LEU A 14 5.52 -28.89 -26.04
N ALA A 15 6.48 -29.82 -25.92
CA ALA A 15 7.70 -29.62 -25.15
C ALA A 15 8.58 -28.59 -25.88
N CYS A 16 8.57 -27.34 -25.41
CA CYS A 16 9.58 -26.35 -25.79
C CYS A 16 10.92 -26.76 -25.16
N SER A 17 11.75 -27.45 -25.93
CA SER A 17 13.16 -27.65 -25.64
C SER A 17 13.90 -26.31 -25.81
N VAL A 18 14.05 -25.56 -24.73
CA VAL A 18 15.03 -24.48 -24.65
C VAL A 18 16.43 -25.08 -24.45
N PRO A 19 17.45 -24.63 -25.21
CA PRO A 19 18.82 -25.05 -24.96
C PRO A 19 19.28 -24.46 -23.63
N VAL A 20 19.55 -25.33 -22.66
CA VAL A 20 20.26 -24.95 -21.43
C VAL A 20 21.68 -24.57 -21.86
N SER A 21 21.97 -23.28 -21.82
CA SER A 21 23.32 -22.77 -21.99
C SER A 21 24.17 -23.34 -20.85
N SER A 22 25.07 -24.27 -21.18
CA SER A 22 26.02 -24.82 -20.22
C SER A 22 27.01 -23.72 -19.83
N ALA A 23 26.76 -23.05 -18.71
CA ALA A 23 27.81 -22.34 -18.00
C ALA A 23 28.93 -23.34 -17.69
N ALA A 24 30.18 -22.95 -17.94
CA ALA A 24 31.35 -23.77 -17.70
C ALA A 24 31.41 -24.21 -16.22
N ALA A 25 31.21 -25.50 -15.97
CA ALA A 25 31.34 -26.10 -14.65
C ALA A 25 32.83 -26.13 -14.26
N GLY A 26 33.22 -25.30 -13.30
CA GLY A 26 34.49 -25.48 -12.60
C GLY A 26 34.45 -26.77 -11.79
N ASN A 27 35.57 -27.48 -11.66
CA ASN A 27 35.63 -28.71 -10.87
C ASN A 27 35.09 -28.49 -9.44
N PRO A 28 34.18 -29.35 -8.93
CA PRO A 28 33.61 -29.19 -7.60
C PRO A 28 34.70 -29.22 -6.53
N LYS A 29 34.65 -28.27 -5.59
CA LYS A 29 35.69 -28.09 -4.57
C LYS A 29 35.66 -29.18 -3.49
N PHE A 30 34.55 -29.89 -3.35
CA PHE A 30 34.36 -30.97 -2.38
C PHE A 30 33.74 -32.21 -3.05
N PRO A 31 34.22 -33.44 -2.76
CA PRO A 31 33.70 -34.67 -3.38
C PRO A 31 32.23 -34.97 -3.07
N ASP A 32 31.72 -34.51 -1.93
CA ASP A 32 30.35 -34.72 -1.45
C ASP A 32 29.38 -33.58 -1.83
N VAL A 33 29.81 -32.69 -2.73
CA VAL A 33 29.01 -31.57 -3.26
C VAL A 33 28.94 -31.67 -4.79
N PRO A 34 28.21 -32.65 -5.35
CA PRO A 34 28.07 -32.76 -6.79
C PRO A 34 27.16 -31.65 -7.34
N ASP A 35 27.47 -31.13 -8.53
CA ASP A 35 26.80 -29.97 -9.15
C ASP A 35 25.28 -30.11 -9.31
N SER A 36 24.80 -31.35 -9.40
CA SER A 36 23.36 -31.69 -9.38
C SER A 36 22.60 -31.25 -8.11
N LYS A 37 23.28 -30.94 -7.00
CA LYS A 37 22.63 -30.59 -5.74
C LYS A 37 22.23 -29.12 -5.74
N HIS A 38 21.04 -28.86 -5.21
CA HIS A 38 20.43 -27.52 -5.12
C HIS A 38 21.25 -26.48 -4.34
N PHE A 39 22.28 -26.88 -3.59
CA PHE A 39 23.20 -26.03 -2.83
C PHE A 39 24.62 -25.96 -3.44
N ALA A 40 24.92 -26.74 -4.48
CA ALA A 40 26.29 -26.93 -4.97
C ALA A 40 26.93 -25.62 -5.44
N GLU A 41 26.21 -24.83 -6.24
CA GLU A 41 26.65 -23.51 -6.70
C GLU A 41 27.06 -22.61 -5.53
N ALA A 42 26.17 -22.42 -4.56
CA ALA A 42 26.42 -21.57 -3.40
C ALA A 42 27.61 -22.08 -2.57
N VAL A 43 27.73 -23.39 -2.39
CA VAL A 43 28.86 -23.98 -1.65
C VAL A 43 30.17 -23.76 -2.40
N ASN A 44 30.22 -24.04 -3.70
CA ASN A 44 31.43 -23.88 -4.51
C ASN A 44 31.86 -22.40 -4.58
N ASP A 45 30.92 -21.47 -4.76
CA ASP A 45 31.18 -20.03 -4.76
C ASP A 45 31.72 -19.53 -3.41
N LEU A 46 31.02 -19.83 -2.31
CA LEU A 46 31.46 -19.39 -0.98
C LEU A 46 32.81 -20.02 -0.61
N ALA A 47 33.07 -21.24 -1.05
CA ALA A 47 34.34 -21.91 -0.80
C ALA A 47 35.47 -21.31 -1.66
N SER A 48 35.22 -20.96 -2.92
CA SER A 48 36.20 -20.28 -3.79
C SER A 48 36.63 -18.93 -3.21
N ARG A 49 35.70 -18.22 -2.54
CA ARG A 49 35.94 -16.97 -1.81
C ARG A 49 36.52 -17.17 -0.39
N ASN A 50 36.85 -18.40 0.00
CA ASN A 50 37.36 -18.77 1.34
C ASN A 50 36.43 -18.37 2.51
N ILE A 51 35.15 -18.21 2.23
CA ILE A 51 34.12 -17.90 3.22
C ILE A 51 33.80 -19.17 4.02
N ILE A 52 33.53 -20.26 3.32
CA ILE A 52 33.30 -21.59 3.91
C ILE A 52 34.46 -22.54 3.61
N GLY A 53 34.60 -23.57 4.44
CA GLY A 53 35.59 -24.63 4.29
C GLY A 53 35.02 -26.01 4.59
N GLY A 54 35.75 -27.03 4.18
CA GLY A 54 35.47 -28.43 4.46
C GLY A 54 36.17 -28.94 5.71
N TYR A 55 36.05 -30.25 5.94
CA TYR A 55 36.68 -30.99 7.02
C TYR A 55 38.06 -31.51 6.57
N PRO A 56 38.92 -31.96 7.51
CA PRO A 56 40.25 -32.48 7.19
C PRO A 56 40.26 -33.67 6.23
N ASP A 57 39.14 -34.40 6.14
CA ASP A 57 38.93 -35.51 5.19
C ASP A 57 38.58 -35.05 3.75
N GLY A 58 38.55 -33.74 3.51
CA GLY A 58 38.24 -33.16 2.20
C GLY A 58 36.74 -33.00 1.91
N THR A 59 35.85 -33.42 2.81
CA THR A 59 34.39 -33.31 2.63
C THR A 59 33.83 -31.97 3.12
N PHE A 60 32.68 -31.54 2.61
CA PHE A 60 31.96 -30.37 3.12
C PHE A 60 30.90 -30.72 4.18
N ARG A 61 30.36 -31.94 4.12
CA ARG A 61 29.25 -32.48 4.90
C ARG A 61 27.98 -31.63 4.78
N PRO A 62 27.40 -31.48 3.58
CA PRO A 62 26.28 -30.57 3.34
C PRO A 62 25.00 -30.94 4.10
N ASN A 63 24.83 -32.20 4.49
CA ASN A 63 23.65 -32.70 5.20
C ASN A 63 23.77 -32.61 6.73
N ASP A 64 24.97 -32.31 7.26
CA ASP A 64 25.15 -32.10 8.70
C ASP A 64 24.48 -30.79 9.12
N SER A 65 23.94 -30.75 10.34
CA SER A 65 23.41 -29.51 10.91
C SER A 65 24.54 -28.51 11.12
N ILE A 66 24.31 -27.25 10.75
CA ILE A 66 25.28 -26.18 11.01
C ILE A 66 25.15 -25.68 12.44
N THR A 67 26.28 -25.43 13.11
CA THR A 67 26.26 -24.86 14.47
C THR A 67 26.07 -23.35 14.45
N ARG A 68 25.59 -22.78 15.56
CA ARG A 68 25.44 -21.33 15.72
C ARG A 68 26.78 -20.59 15.58
N GLY A 69 27.88 -21.15 16.09
CA GLY A 69 29.22 -20.59 15.94
C GLY A 69 29.73 -20.62 14.49
N GLN A 70 29.47 -21.72 13.76
CA GLN A 70 29.79 -21.81 12.34
C GLN A 70 29.00 -20.77 11.54
N ALA A 71 27.68 -20.65 11.76
CA ALA A 71 26.86 -19.63 11.10
C ALA A 71 27.40 -18.21 11.34
N ALA A 72 27.75 -17.88 12.60
CA ALA A 72 28.35 -16.59 12.94
C ALA A 72 29.65 -16.31 12.17
N ALA A 73 30.55 -17.28 12.07
CA ALA A 73 31.80 -17.14 11.34
C ALA A 73 31.60 -16.93 9.84
N ILE A 74 30.65 -17.65 9.23
CA ILE A 74 30.32 -17.48 7.80
C ILE A 74 29.78 -16.07 7.56
N ILE A 75 28.81 -15.64 8.36
CA ILE A 75 28.16 -14.33 8.21
C ILE A 75 29.18 -13.19 8.32
N VAL A 76 30.06 -13.21 9.32
CA VAL A 76 31.09 -12.15 9.48
C VAL A 76 32.02 -12.05 8.29
N LYS A 77 32.39 -13.20 7.69
CA LYS A 77 33.20 -13.20 6.47
C LYS A 77 32.43 -12.64 5.26
N MET A 78 31.16 -13.01 5.10
CA MET A 78 30.32 -12.52 4.00
C MET A 78 30.07 -11.01 4.09
N THR A 79 29.72 -10.52 5.28
CA THR A 79 29.44 -9.10 5.52
C THR A 79 30.70 -8.26 5.71
N LYS A 80 31.89 -8.90 5.72
CA LYS A 80 33.20 -8.27 5.91
C LYS A 80 33.27 -7.38 7.16
N LEU A 81 32.52 -7.75 8.21
CA LEU A 81 32.51 -7.01 9.46
C LEU A 81 33.90 -7.07 10.13
N SER A 82 34.38 -5.91 10.59
CA SER A 82 35.66 -5.85 11.29
C SER A 82 35.60 -6.60 12.62
N THR A 83 36.56 -7.49 12.84
CA THR A 83 36.73 -8.21 14.10
C THR A 83 37.79 -7.58 15.02
N THR A 84 38.17 -6.33 14.77
CA THR A 84 39.09 -5.56 15.62
C THR A 84 38.31 -4.77 16.66
N ASN A 85 38.88 -4.57 17.86
CA ASN A 85 38.26 -3.76 18.93
C ASN A 85 36.85 -4.21 19.34
N ILE A 86 36.59 -5.52 19.20
CA ILE A 86 35.32 -6.14 19.59
C ILE A 86 35.10 -6.06 21.11
N LYS A 87 33.87 -5.78 21.52
CA LYS A 87 33.47 -5.85 22.92
C LYS A 87 33.25 -7.29 23.35
N ASP A 88 33.58 -7.59 24.61
CA ASP A 88 33.25 -8.88 25.21
C ASP A 88 31.73 -9.11 25.16
N PRO A 89 31.25 -10.18 24.49
CA PRO A 89 29.82 -10.47 24.40
C PRO A 89 29.22 -10.98 25.72
N LYS A 90 30.05 -11.25 26.75
CA LYS A 90 29.63 -11.69 28.09
C LYS A 90 28.82 -13.00 28.13
N PHE A 91 28.98 -13.86 27.12
CA PHE A 91 28.38 -15.20 27.13
C PHE A 91 29.22 -16.16 27.99
N LYS A 92 28.56 -16.89 28.89
CA LYS A 92 29.21 -17.78 29.87
C LYS A 92 30.00 -18.93 29.23
N ASP A 93 29.64 -19.33 28.01
CA ASP A 93 30.17 -20.47 27.28
C ASP A 93 31.02 -20.09 26.05
N VAL A 94 31.38 -18.82 25.91
CA VAL A 94 32.21 -18.32 24.80
C VAL A 94 33.43 -17.59 25.36
N SER A 95 34.52 -18.34 25.63
CA SER A 95 35.81 -17.76 26.00
C SER A 95 36.58 -17.22 24.79
N THR A 96 37.59 -16.38 25.01
CA THR A 96 38.48 -15.85 23.96
C THR A 96 39.26 -16.93 23.21
N ALA A 97 39.40 -18.12 23.79
CA ALA A 97 40.00 -19.29 23.15
C ALA A 97 39.04 -20.00 22.16
N ASN A 98 37.75 -19.70 22.20
CA ASN A 98 36.78 -20.27 21.27
C ASN A 98 37.06 -19.74 19.84
N GLY A 99 37.19 -20.64 18.86
CA GLY A 99 37.49 -20.27 17.46
C GLY A 99 36.45 -19.35 16.81
N TYR A 100 35.24 -19.28 17.36
CA TYR A 100 34.16 -18.40 16.90
C TYR A 100 34.03 -17.10 17.72
N TYR A 101 34.85 -16.91 18.78
CA TYR A 101 34.72 -15.79 19.73
C TYR A 101 34.57 -14.45 19.03
N LYS A 102 35.49 -14.14 18.10
CA LYS A 102 35.51 -12.85 17.42
C LYS A 102 34.26 -12.61 16.57
N ALA A 103 33.78 -13.64 15.89
CA ALA A 103 32.59 -13.55 15.06
C ALA A 103 31.32 -13.39 15.91
N ILE A 104 31.23 -14.13 17.02
CA ILE A 104 30.14 -14.02 17.97
C ILE A 104 30.12 -12.63 18.61
N ALA A 105 31.27 -12.14 19.05
CA ALA A 105 31.41 -10.84 19.69
C ALA A 105 30.93 -9.68 18.80
N VAL A 106 31.42 -9.60 17.56
CA VAL A 106 31.04 -8.50 16.65
C VAL A 106 29.56 -8.56 16.27
N LEU A 107 29.00 -9.75 16.02
CA LEU A 107 27.59 -9.88 15.66
C LEU A 107 26.66 -9.60 16.85
N ALA A 108 27.09 -9.95 18.08
CA ALA A 108 26.35 -9.61 19.29
C ALA A 108 26.38 -8.08 19.52
N GLU A 109 27.54 -7.45 19.34
CA GLU A 109 27.68 -5.99 19.44
C GLU A 109 26.80 -5.26 18.40
N LYS A 110 26.66 -5.80 17.19
CA LYS A 110 25.78 -5.27 16.14
C LYS A 110 24.30 -5.64 16.33
N GLY A 111 23.94 -6.40 17.37
CA GLY A 111 22.56 -6.83 17.63
C GLY A 111 21.99 -7.83 16.62
N VAL A 112 22.86 -8.43 15.79
CA VAL A 112 22.49 -9.43 14.78
C VAL A 112 22.14 -10.77 15.45
N ILE A 113 22.91 -11.15 16.47
CA ILE A 113 22.71 -12.39 17.23
C ILE A 113 22.52 -12.08 18.72
N ASN A 114 21.81 -12.97 19.40
CA ASN A 114 21.63 -12.96 20.86
C ASN A 114 21.92 -14.35 21.44
N GLY A 115 22.23 -14.39 22.73
CA GLY A 115 22.31 -15.62 23.52
C GLY A 115 20.95 -16.12 24.01
N TYR A 116 20.97 -17.27 24.66
CA TYR A 116 19.82 -17.81 25.39
C TYR A 116 19.61 -17.08 26.71
N GLY A 117 18.42 -17.25 27.29
CA GLY A 117 18.05 -16.62 28.57
C GLY A 117 18.88 -17.05 29.78
N ASP A 118 19.66 -18.12 29.68
CA ASP A 118 20.57 -18.61 30.73
C ASP A 118 21.96 -17.93 30.73
N GLY A 119 22.20 -17.03 29.76
CA GLY A 119 23.46 -16.32 29.56
C GLY A 119 24.48 -17.07 28.71
N ARG A 120 24.12 -18.20 28.09
CA ARG A 120 24.93 -18.90 27.09
C ARG A 120 24.63 -18.42 25.67
N PHE A 121 25.58 -18.59 24.77
CA PHE A 121 25.36 -18.45 23.33
C PHE A 121 25.07 -19.79 22.64
N GLY A 122 25.67 -20.88 23.10
CA GLY A 122 25.61 -22.21 22.47
C GLY A 122 26.35 -22.29 21.14
N PRO A 123 27.67 -22.01 21.07
CA PRO A 123 28.41 -21.98 19.79
C PRO A 123 28.45 -23.32 19.05
N ASN A 124 28.32 -24.44 19.78
CA ASN A 124 28.30 -25.79 19.22
C ASN A 124 26.88 -26.34 19.02
N ASP A 125 25.86 -25.62 19.48
CA ASP A 125 24.47 -26.04 19.29
C ASP A 125 24.09 -25.87 17.82
N SER A 126 23.28 -26.79 17.31
CA SER A 126 22.71 -26.66 15.96
C SER A 126 21.74 -25.49 15.90
N ILE A 127 21.81 -24.70 14.82
CA ILE A 127 20.91 -23.56 14.64
C ILE A 127 19.59 -24.01 13.98
N THR A 128 18.48 -23.46 14.46
CA THR A 128 17.17 -23.71 13.84
C THR A 128 16.95 -22.86 12.59
N ARG A 129 16.06 -23.30 11.71
CA ARG A 129 15.66 -22.54 10.50
C ARG A 129 15.10 -21.15 10.85
N ALA A 130 14.30 -21.05 11.91
CA ALA A 130 13.75 -19.79 12.38
C ALA A 130 14.82 -18.81 12.88
N GLN A 131 15.79 -19.32 13.66
CA GLN A 131 16.92 -18.52 14.13
C GLN A 131 17.76 -18.02 12.95
N MET A 132 18.10 -18.90 12.01
CA MET A 132 18.83 -18.52 10.80
C MET A 132 18.09 -17.42 10.02
N ALA A 133 16.77 -17.52 9.87
CA ALA A 133 15.98 -16.51 9.16
C ALA A 133 16.11 -15.12 9.77
N SER A 134 15.96 -15.01 11.10
CA SER A 134 16.11 -13.73 11.80
C SER A 134 17.53 -13.17 11.69
N ILE A 135 18.53 -14.04 11.75
CA ILE A 135 19.94 -13.63 11.65
C ILE A 135 20.24 -13.11 10.25
N ILE A 136 19.77 -13.77 9.19
CA ILE A 136 20.01 -13.34 7.80
C ILE A 136 19.42 -11.95 7.54
N ILE A 137 18.16 -11.73 7.92
CA ILE A 137 17.51 -10.42 7.72
C ILE A 137 18.31 -9.31 8.40
N LYS A 138 18.77 -9.54 9.64
CA LYS A 138 19.58 -8.56 10.37
C LYS A 138 20.99 -8.39 9.81
N ALA A 139 21.67 -9.49 9.48
CA ALA A 139 23.07 -9.49 9.07
C ALA A 139 23.28 -8.79 7.72
N PHE A 140 22.34 -8.98 6.80
CA PHE A 140 22.37 -8.37 5.47
C PHE A 140 21.56 -7.08 5.39
N GLU A 141 21.00 -6.60 6.51
CA GLU A 141 20.14 -5.41 6.57
C GLU A 141 19.01 -5.46 5.53
N LEU A 142 18.38 -6.62 5.39
CA LEU A 142 17.28 -6.84 4.46
C LEU A 142 15.98 -6.26 5.02
N PRO A 143 15.00 -5.95 4.14
CA PRO A 143 13.69 -5.45 4.56
C PRO A 143 12.99 -6.37 5.55
N LEU A 144 12.52 -5.83 6.68
CA LEU A 144 11.72 -6.56 7.66
C LEU A 144 10.22 -6.33 7.41
N TYR A 145 9.58 -7.29 6.73
CA TYR A 145 8.14 -7.29 6.53
C TYR A 145 7.40 -7.63 7.82
N ARG A 146 6.38 -6.85 8.13
CA ARG A 146 5.50 -7.06 9.28
C ARG A 146 4.07 -7.21 8.76
N ASP A 147 3.33 -8.10 9.39
CA ASP A 147 2.00 -8.55 8.99
C ASP A 147 1.99 -9.69 7.94
N PRO A 148 2.21 -10.93 8.38
CA PRO A 148 2.08 -12.11 7.53
C PRO A 148 0.62 -12.47 7.41
N ASP A 149 -0.01 -12.11 6.30
CA ASP A 149 -1.09 -12.95 5.81
C ASP A 149 -0.47 -14.22 5.21
N TYR A 150 -1.01 -15.37 5.62
CA TYR A 150 -0.18 -16.49 6.06
C TYR A 150 0.22 -17.46 4.93
N GLY A 151 1.50 -17.46 4.56
CA GLY A 151 2.09 -18.46 3.65
C GLY A 151 2.42 -19.82 4.28
N PHE A 152 2.69 -19.87 5.60
CA PHE A 152 3.08 -21.10 6.31
C PHE A 152 2.21 -21.36 7.55
N LYS A 153 1.62 -22.54 7.64
CA LYS A 153 0.67 -22.93 8.71
C LYS A 153 1.32 -23.17 10.06
N ASP A 154 2.61 -23.50 10.09
CA ASP A 154 3.38 -23.83 11.29
C ASP A 154 4.17 -22.66 11.87
N VAL A 155 3.97 -21.45 11.32
CA VAL A 155 4.57 -20.21 11.84
C VAL A 155 3.49 -19.39 12.55
N VAL A 156 3.29 -19.68 13.83
CA VAL A 156 2.27 -19.02 14.67
C VAL A 156 2.71 -17.64 15.17
N HIS A 157 1.76 -16.79 15.55
CA HIS A 157 2.00 -15.42 16.04
C HIS A 157 3.00 -15.34 17.20
N LYS A 158 3.05 -16.34 18.09
CA LYS A 158 3.97 -16.38 19.24
C LYS A 158 5.43 -16.73 18.88
N ASN A 159 5.72 -17.04 17.62
CA ASN A 159 7.08 -17.32 17.19
C ASN A 159 7.87 -16.00 17.08
N GLY A 160 8.85 -15.79 17.95
CA GLY A 160 9.70 -14.59 17.98
C GLY A 160 10.58 -14.38 16.73
N HIS A 161 10.58 -15.33 15.79
CA HIS A 161 11.29 -15.26 14.51
C HIS A 161 10.36 -15.10 13.30
N ARG A 162 9.04 -14.94 13.53
CA ARG A 162 8.01 -14.89 12.47
C ARG A 162 8.33 -13.87 11.39
N ASP A 163 8.64 -12.62 11.77
CA ASP A 163 8.85 -11.55 10.81
C ASP A 163 10.10 -11.79 9.94
N GLY A 164 11.14 -12.40 10.51
CA GLY A 164 12.32 -12.82 9.75
C GLY A 164 11.99 -13.91 8.72
N ILE A 165 11.18 -14.90 9.11
CA ILE A 165 10.71 -15.97 8.21
C ILE A 165 9.86 -15.38 7.08
N TYR A 166 8.92 -14.50 7.43
CA TYR A 166 8.05 -13.85 6.46
C TYR A 166 8.83 -12.98 5.48
N SER A 167 9.84 -12.26 5.96
CA SER A 167 10.69 -11.43 5.12
C SER A 167 11.49 -12.27 4.11
N LEU A 168 12.05 -13.41 4.54
CA LEU A 168 12.71 -14.32 3.59
C LEU A 168 11.75 -14.83 2.52
N TYR A 169 10.49 -15.11 2.88
CA TYR A 169 9.47 -15.56 1.93
C TYR A 169 9.11 -14.44 0.93
N GLN A 170 8.86 -13.22 1.41
CA GLN A 170 8.54 -12.06 0.56
C GLN A 170 9.67 -11.70 -0.40
N LEU A 171 10.92 -11.90 0.03
CA LEU A 171 12.10 -11.70 -0.83
C LEU A 171 12.39 -12.89 -1.76
N GLY A 172 11.56 -13.94 -1.75
CA GLY A 172 11.76 -15.13 -2.58
C GLY A 172 12.95 -16.01 -2.17
N LEU A 173 13.52 -15.79 -0.99
CA LEU A 173 14.71 -16.50 -0.49
C LEU A 173 14.38 -17.89 0.06
N THR A 174 13.11 -18.16 0.37
CA THR A 174 12.65 -19.46 0.87
C THR A 174 11.24 -19.79 0.39
N THR A 175 11.01 -21.06 0.07
CA THR A 175 9.69 -21.62 -0.25
C THR A 175 9.16 -22.55 0.84
N GLY A 176 9.82 -22.58 2.01
CA GLY A 176 9.50 -23.53 3.07
C GLY A 176 10.05 -24.94 2.82
N THR A 177 9.77 -25.87 3.74
CA THR A 177 9.97 -27.31 3.55
C THR A 177 8.83 -27.94 2.75
N SER A 178 7.69 -27.26 2.69
CA SER A 178 6.60 -27.47 1.75
C SER A 178 5.95 -26.11 1.41
N PRO A 179 5.07 -26.03 0.40
CA PRO A 179 4.35 -24.79 0.09
C PRO A 179 3.59 -24.18 1.27
N THR A 180 3.25 -24.96 2.30
CA THR A 180 2.48 -24.50 3.47
C THR A 180 3.20 -24.71 4.80
N THR A 181 4.47 -25.13 4.79
CA THR A 181 5.22 -25.49 6.01
C THR A 181 6.64 -24.93 5.94
N PHE A 182 7.05 -24.20 6.97
CA PHE A 182 8.41 -23.68 7.08
C PHE A 182 9.35 -24.58 7.90
N SER A 183 8.82 -25.31 8.88
CA SER A 183 9.54 -26.09 9.90
C SER A 183 10.47 -25.23 10.77
N PRO A 184 9.94 -24.26 11.54
CA PRO A 184 10.75 -23.25 12.24
C PRO A 184 11.73 -23.82 13.28
N ASN A 185 11.35 -24.92 13.94
CA ASN A 185 12.15 -25.55 15.00
C ASN A 185 13.12 -26.62 14.48
N ALA A 186 13.03 -27.01 13.21
CA ALA A 186 13.98 -27.95 12.61
C ALA A 186 15.35 -27.28 12.46
N THR A 187 16.41 -28.05 12.63
CA THR A 187 17.78 -27.59 12.36
C THR A 187 17.97 -27.36 10.87
N ILE A 188 18.84 -26.42 10.51
CA ILE A 188 19.23 -26.18 9.11
C ILE A 188 20.57 -26.86 8.82
N THR A 189 20.66 -27.51 7.66
CA THR A 189 21.90 -28.17 7.23
C THR A 189 22.92 -27.15 6.69
N ARG A 190 24.20 -27.53 6.65
CA ARG A 190 25.28 -26.71 6.10
C ARG A 190 25.05 -26.30 4.65
N GLY A 191 24.57 -27.23 3.80
CA GLY A 191 24.25 -26.95 2.41
C GLY A 191 23.08 -25.97 2.26
N GLN A 192 22.01 -26.17 3.02
CA GLN A 192 20.86 -25.25 3.02
C GLN A 192 21.24 -23.85 3.53
N ALA A 193 22.06 -23.76 4.58
CA ALA A 193 22.54 -22.50 5.11
C ALA A 193 23.41 -21.74 4.08
N ALA A 194 24.35 -22.43 3.42
CA ALA A 194 25.18 -21.84 2.36
C ALA A 194 24.32 -21.26 1.23
N LYS A 195 23.32 -22.03 0.76
CA LYS A 195 22.37 -21.55 -0.26
C LYS A 195 21.63 -20.29 0.17
N LEU A 196 21.05 -20.30 1.37
CA LEU A 196 20.22 -19.20 1.84
C LEU A 196 21.05 -17.93 2.08
N LEU A 197 22.26 -18.07 2.61
CA LEU A 197 23.18 -16.95 2.82
C LEU A 197 23.67 -16.35 1.50
N LYS A 198 24.01 -17.16 0.50
CA LYS A 198 24.39 -16.68 -0.83
C LYS A 198 23.23 -15.93 -1.50
N ALA A 199 22.02 -16.48 -1.45
CA ALA A 199 20.84 -15.82 -2.00
C ALA A 199 20.55 -14.47 -1.31
N ALA A 200 20.75 -14.37 0.01
CA ALA A 200 20.62 -13.13 0.75
C ALA A 200 21.68 -12.08 0.35
N GLU A 201 22.92 -12.52 0.12
CA GLU A 201 23.99 -11.65 -0.40
C GLU A 201 23.66 -11.13 -1.81
N ASP A 202 23.10 -11.98 -2.67
CA ASP A 202 22.78 -11.63 -4.06
C ASP A 202 21.60 -10.66 -4.19
N VAL A 203 20.61 -10.76 -3.31
CA VAL A 203 19.43 -9.87 -3.37
C VAL A 203 19.74 -8.46 -2.82
N LYS A 204 20.69 -8.34 -1.90
CA LYS A 204 20.94 -7.09 -1.16
C LYS A 204 21.33 -5.89 -2.05
N PRO A 205 22.22 -6.02 -3.05
CA PRO A 205 22.61 -4.90 -3.91
C PRO A 205 21.44 -4.31 -4.71
N GLY A 206 20.42 -5.12 -5.03
CA GLY A 206 19.23 -4.67 -5.75
C GLY A 206 18.22 -3.92 -4.90
N ILE A 207 18.43 -3.80 -3.59
CA ILE A 207 17.52 -3.12 -2.66
C ILE A 207 18.12 -1.79 -2.26
N LEU A 208 17.42 -0.69 -2.58
CA LEU A 208 17.81 0.65 -2.14
C LEU A 208 17.27 0.89 -0.72
N THR A 209 18.16 1.22 0.21
CA THR A 209 17.82 1.57 1.60
C THR A 209 18.06 3.07 1.81
N MET A 210 17.11 3.75 2.43
CA MET A 210 17.22 5.15 2.81
C MET A 210 17.00 5.30 4.31
N HIS A 211 17.79 6.16 4.96
CA HIS A 211 17.69 6.38 6.40
C HIS A 211 17.08 7.75 6.69
N ALA A 212 16.21 7.83 7.70
CA ALA A 212 15.57 9.08 8.10
C ALA A 212 16.61 10.16 8.47
N LYS A 213 17.75 9.73 9.04
CA LYS A 213 18.87 10.61 9.41
C LYS A 213 19.51 11.32 8.22
N ASP A 214 19.47 10.73 7.02
CA ASP A 214 19.99 11.33 5.79
C ASP A 214 19.20 12.60 5.42
N PHE A 215 17.94 12.68 5.89
CA PHE A 215 17.04 13.82 5.76
C PHE A 215 16.99 14.70 7.01
N LYS A 216 17.87 14.47 7.99
CA LYS A 216 17.85 15.12 9.32
C LYS A 216 16.55 14.84 10.11
N TRP A 217 15.91 13.71 9.84
CA TRP A 217 14.72 13.27 10.57
C TRP A 217 15.04 12.20 11.60
N LYS A 218 14.24 12.14 12.66
CA LYS A 218 14.28 11.03 13.63
C LYS A 218 13.65 9.76 13.07
N ARG A 219 12.60 9.91 12.25
CA ARG A 219 11.87 8.81 11.62
C ARG A 219 11.06 9.32 10.43
N PHE A 220 10.73 8.40 9.53
CA PHE A 220 9.66 8.56 8.56
C PHE A 220 8.31 8.56 9.27
N ASN A 221 7.36 9.29 8.69
CA ASN A 221 6.00 9.46 9.22
C ASN A 221 4.95 8.87 8.26
N ASN A 222 4.91 9.34 7.02
CA ASN A 222 4.06 8.80 5.97
C ASN A 222 4.92 8.39 4.78
N VAL A 223 4.56 7.28 4.14
CA VAL A 223 5.17 6.80 2.90
C VAL A 223 4.04 6.40 1.96
N SER A 224 4.05 6.95 0.76
CA SER A 224 3.04 6.72 -0.27
C SER A 224 3.71 6.50 -1.62
N LYS A 225 3.16 5.60 -2.42
CA LYS A 225 3.62 5.31 -3.78
C LYS A 225 2.43 5.22 -4.72
N THR A 226 2.63 5.58 -5.98
CA THR A 226 1.67 5.30 -7.06
C THR A 226 2.26 4.23 -7.98
N ASN A 227 1.41 3.47 -8.68
CA ASN A 227 1.82 2.32 -9.50
C ASN A 227 2.58 1.25 -8.67
N SER A 228 1.85 0.61 -7.74
CA SER A 228 2.38 -0.36 -6.77
C SER A 228 3.10 -1.58 -7.33
N ASN A 229 3.07 -1.78 -8.65
CA ASN A 229 3.62 -2.95 -9.32
C ASN A 229 5.13 -2.83 -9.56
N VAL A 230 5.69 -1.62 -9.70
CA VAL A 230 7.13 -1.40 -10.02
C VAL A 230 8.06 -1.79 -8.85
N PHE A 231 7.71 -1.36 -7.64
CA PHE A 231 8.48 -1.64 -6.43
C PHE A 231 7.58 -1.71 -5.20
N ASP A 232 8.05 -2.40 -4.17
CA ASP A 232 7.52 -2.35 -2.81
C ASP A 232 8.32 -1.42 -1.92
N VAL A 233 7.65 -0.83 -0.94
CA VAL A 233 8.32 -0.03 0.11
C VAL A 233 8.07 -0.69 1.44
N VAL A 234 9.16 -0.97 2.15
CA VAL A 234 9.12 -1.58 3.47
C VAL A 234 9.76 -0.63 4.45
N ALA A 235 8.97 -0.11 5.38
CA ALA A 235 9.44 0.74 6.46
C ALA A 235 9.69 -0.10 7.72
N ASP A 236 10.89 -0.01 8.28
CA ASP A 236 11.26 -0.69 9.52
C ASP A 236 12.27 0.14 10.35
N SER A 237 12.92 -0.49 11.32
CA SER A 237 13.74 0.19 12.32
C SER A 237 15.18 -0.29 12.32
N GLU A 238 16.13 0.64 12.41
CA GLU A 238 17.53 0.35 12.76
C GLU A 238 17.65 -0.24 14.16
N ILE A 239 16.71 0.08 15.07
CA ILE A 239 16.70 -0.43 16.44
C ILE A 239 15.71 -1.60 16.49
N PRO A 240 16.18 -2.86 16.62
CA PRO A 240 15.31 -4.04 16.56
C PRO A 240 14.21 -4.07 17.64
N SER A 241 14.43 -3.41 18.78
CA SER A 241 13.46 -3.31 19.88
C SER A 241 12.45 -2.17 19.72
N GLN A 242 12.71 -1.20 18.85
CA GLN A 242 11.85 -0.04 18.60
C GLN A 242 11.14 -0.22 17.26
N VAL A 243 10.37 -1.30 17.17
CA VAL A 243 9.73 -1.73 15.93
C VAL A 243 8.91 -0.60 15.29
N ASN A 244 8.15 0.17 16.07
CA ASN A 244 7.28 1.22 15.53
C ASN A 244 8.02 2.49 15.04
N LEU A 245 9.34 2.59 15.28
CA LEU A 245 10.14 3.70 14.78
C LEU A 245 10.63 3.40 13.37
N GLN A 246 9.89 3.86 12.36
CA GLN A 246 10.27 3.78 10.94
C GLN A 246 11.50 4.65 10.68
N THR A 247 12.69 4.15 10.97
CA THR A 247 13.96 4.90 10.85
C THR A 247 14.66 4.63 9.52
N LYS A 248 14.25 3.58 8.81
CA LYS A 248 14.69 3.28 7.45
C LYS A 248 13.52 2.83 6.58
N ILE A 249 13.63 3.10 5.29
CA ILE A 249 12.75 2.56 4.26
C ILE A 249 13.59 1.80 3.24
N HIS A 250 13.05 0.69 2.76
CA HIS A 250 13.63 -0.10 1.70
C HIS A 250 12.74 -0.03 0.46
N ILE A 251 13.35 0.25 -0.69
CA ILE A 251 12.71 0.15 -2.01
C ILE A 251 13.13 -1.19 -2.59
N VAL A 252 12.15 -2.09 -2.72
CA VAL A 252 12.34 -3.47 -3.19
C VAL A 252 11.77 -3.57 -4.61
N PRO A 253 12.61 -3.80 -5.63
CA PRO A 253 12.17 -3.80 -7.02
C PRO A 253 11.35 -5.05 -7.37
N LYS A 254 10.40 -4.91 -8.28
CA LYS A 254 9.52 -6.01 -8.74
C LYS A 254 9.53 -6.15 -10.26
N GLU A 255 9.38 -5.04 -10.97
CA GLU A 255 9.44 -4.96 -12.43
C GLU A 255 10.17 -3.69 -12.87
N GLU A 256 10.65 -3.68 -14.12
CA GLU A 256 11.26 -2.49 -14.70
C GLU A 256 10.19 -1.43 -14.98
N GLY A 257 10.50 -0.17 -14.70
CA GLY A 257 9.56 0.92 -14.90
C GLY A 257 9.93 2.17 -14.11
N THR A 258 9.07 3.18 -14.22
CA THR A 258 9.15 4.40 -13.40
C THR A 258 7.86 4.56 -12.63
N ALA A 259 7.97 4.82 -11.33
CA ALA A 259 6.82 5.05 -10.45
C ALA A 259 7.15 6.20 -9.47
N THR A 260 6.14 6.71 -8.78
CA THR A 260 6.33 7.85 -7.87
C THR A 260 6.43 7.39 -6.43
N LEU A 261 7.23 8.10 -5.65
CA LEU A 261 7.40 7.92 -4.22
C LEU A 261 7.28 9.27 -3.51
N THR A 262 6.36 9.36 -2.56
CA THR A 262 6.32 10.46 -1.60
C THR A 262 6.57 9.90 -0.21
N PHE A 263 7.43 10.55 0.56
CA PHE A 263 7.49 10.30 1.99
C PHE A 263 7.64 11.59 2.78
N SER A 264 7.25 11.56 4.05
CA SER A 264 7.49 12.63 5.01
C SER A 264 8.21 12.09 6.25
N GLY A 265 8.90 12.97 6.95
CA GLY A 265 9.51 12.66 8.23
C GLY A 265 9.37 13.80 9.22
N VAL A 266 9.76 13.51 10.46
CA VAL A 266 9.71 14.45 11.58
C VAL A 266 11.10 14.64 12.17
N ALA A 267 11.50 15.90 12.35
CA ALA A 267 12.79 16.27 12.93
C ALA A 267 12.80 16.15 14.46
N SER A 268 11.63 16.24 15.10
CA SER A 268 11.48 16.15 16.56
C SER A 268 10.31 15.23 16.96
N SER A 269 10.06 15.13 18.27
CA SER A 269 8.85 14.46 18.78
C SER A 269 7.57 15.25 18.47
N ASP A 270 7.71 16.52 18.11
CA ASP A 270 6.62 17.33 17.61
C ASP A 270 6.27 16.91 16.18
N THR A 271 5.02 16.53 15.97
CA THR A 271 4.50 16.06 14.68
C THR A 271 3.98 17.19 13.79
N SER A 272 4.04 18.44 14.25
CA SER A 272 3.67 19.62 13.46
C SER A 272 4.74 20.02 12.45
N ASP A 273 6.01 19.72 12.73
CA ASP A 273 7.16 19.98 11.84
C ASP A 273 7.40 18.79 10.89
N LYS A 274 6.51 18.65 9.90
CA LYS A 274 6.63 17.64 8.84
C LYS A 274 7.26 18.27 7.60
N SER A 275 8.32 17.65 7.11
CA SER A 275 8.82 17.91 5.75
C SER A 275 8.61 16.67 4.89
N TYR A 276 8.30 16.89 3.62
CA TYR A 276 8.09 15.84 2.64
C TYR A 276 9.21 15.84 1.59
N ARG A 277 9.28 14.76 0.85
CA ARG A 277 10.07 14.61 -0.38
C ARG A 277 9.27 13.83 -1.40
N LYS A 278 9.45 14.17 -2.67
CA LYS A 278 8.83 13.55 -3.83
C LYS A 278 9.90 13.11 -4.81
N TYR A 279 9.78 11.88 -5.28
CA TYR A 279 10.72 11.29 -6.22
C TYR A 279 10.02 10.54 -7.34
N TYR A 280 10.60 10.59 -8.53
CA TYR A 280 10.52 9.49 -9.48
C TYR A 280 11.53 8.42 -9.10
N VAL A 281 11.05 7.18 -9.05
CA VAL A 281 11.85 6.00 -8.78
C VAL A 281 11.93 5.22 -10.09
N HIS A 282 13.14 5.16 -10.65
CA HIS A 282 13.40 4.39 -11.86
C HIS A 282 14.00 3.05 -11.47
N VAL A 283 13.34 1.97 -11.89
CA VAL A 283 13.77 0.59 -11.67
C VAL A 283 14.11 -0.03 -13.01
N LYS A 284 15.34 -0.55 -13.15
CA LYS A 284 15.80 -1.23 -14.36
C LYS A 284 16.70 -2.40 -14.03
N LYS A 285 16.94 -3.30 -14.98
CA LYS A 285 17.95 -4.35 -14.87
C LYS A 285 19.21 -3.97 -15.64
N VAL A 286 20.34 -3.92 -14.94
CA VAL A 286 21.66 -3.74 -15.54
C VAL A 286 22.47 -5.00 -15.28
N ASN A 287 22.89 -5.68 -16.34
CA ASN A 287 23.62 -6.96 -16.26
C ASN A 287 22.90 -8.03 -15.43
N GLY A 288 21.56 -8.07 -15.49
CA GLY A 288 20.74 -9.03 -14.76
C GLY A 288 20.49 -8.69 -13.28
N ALA A 289 21.09 -7.62 -12.76
CA ALA A 289 20.86 -7.10 -11.41
C ALA A 289 19.93 -5.88 -11.44
N TRP A 290 19.16 -5.69 -10.37
CA TRP A 290 18.33 -4.50 -10.22
C TRP A 290 19.20 -3.26 -9.97
N ASP A 291 18.85 -2.17 -10.64
CA ASP A 291 19.40 -0.83 -10.44
C ASP A 291 18.24 0.13 -10.18
N ILE A 292 18.36 0.92 -9.11
CA ILE A 292 17.32 1.86 -8.67
C ILE A 292 17.94 3.25 -8.57
N SER A 293 17.35 4.21 -9.28
CA SER A 293 17.72 5.62 -9.17
C SER A 293 16.55 6.49 -8.75
N LEU A 294 16.84 7.56 -8.03
CA LEU A 294 15.87 8.53 -7.54
C LEU A 294 16.09 9.88 -8.24
N GLU A 295 15.01 10.47 -8.74
CA GLU A 295 14.98 11.83 -9.29
C GLU A 295 14.00 12.66 -8.45
N GLU A 296 14.50 13.67 -7.72
CA GLU A 296 13.66 14.54 -6.89
C GLU A 296 12.81 15.46 -7.78
N THR A 297 11.53 15.65 -7.43
CA THR A 297 10.57 16.39 -8.25
C THR A 297 9.54 17.13 -7.40
N GLU A 298 9.02 18.26 -7.89
CA GLU A 298 7.85 18.94 -7.33
C GLU A 298 6.60 18.79 -8.23
N ASP A 299 6.68 17.98 -9.29
CA ASP A 299 5.66 17.86 -10.33
C ASP A 299 4.30 17.42 -9.80
N ILE A 300 3.24 18.04 -10.32
CA ILE A 300 1.86 17.66 -10.04
C ILE A 300 1.23 17.23 -11.35
N TYR A 301 0.57 16.08 -11.33
CA TYR A 301 -0.08 15.50 -12.48
C TYR A 301 -1.49 16.03 -12.67
N SER A 302 -1.87 16.03 -13.94
CA SER A 302 -3.26 16.10 -14.37
C SER A 302 -4.12 15.16 -13.53
N THR A 303 -5.21 15.68 -12.97
CA THR A 303 -6.04 14.93 -12.04
C THR A 303 -7.44 14.71 -12.63
N PRO A 304 -7.93 13.46 -12.63
CA PRO A 304 -9.27 13.16 -13.13
C PRO A 304 -10.34 13.75 -12.21
N VAL A 305 -11.24 14.53 -12.79
CA VAL A 305 -12.44 15.06 -12.12
C VAL A 305 -13.63 14.23 -12.56
N VAL A 306 -14.28 13.56 -11.61
CA VAL A 306 -15.44 12.71 -11.87
C VAL A 306 -16.73 13.51 -11.68
N LEU A 307 -17.47 13.70 -12.77
CA LEU A 307 -18.76 14.38 -12.81
C LEU A 307 -19.88 13.34 -12.79
N TRP A 308 -20.46 13.11 -11.63
CA TRP A 308 -21.56 12.15 -11.45
C TRP A 308 -22.88 12.74 -11.91
N LYS A 309 -23.64 12.01 -12.73
CA LYS A 309 -25.04 12.37 -12.96
C LYS A 309 -25.82 12.07 -11.67
N HIS A 310 -26.46 13.09 -11.10
CA HIS A 310 -27.23 12.93 -9.88
C HIS A 310 -28.44 12.00 -10.12
N TYR A 311 -28.66 11.08 -9.16
CA TYR A 311 -29.73 10.08 -9.07
C TYR A 311 -31.07 10.53 -9.69
N GLU A 312 -31.40 9.98 -10.87
CA GLU A 312 -32.77 9.56 -11.16
C GLU A 312 -32.73 8.04 -11.02
N ARG A 313 -33.26 7.52 -9.90
CA ARG A 313 -33.33 6.09 -9.62
C ARG A 313 -34.10 5.45 -10.79
N ARG A 314 -33.54 4.41 -11.42
CA ARG A 314 -34.25 3.63 -12.45
C ARG A 314 -35.54 3.07 -11.84
N GLU A 315 -36.66 3.72 -12.05
CA GLU A 315 -37.94 3.03 -11.90
C GLU A 315 -38.28 2.25 -13.17
N ASN A 316 -37.85 2.66 -14.38
CA ASN A 316 -38.40 2.07 -15.61
C ASN A 316 -37.43 1.99 -16.81
N ASN A 317 -36.24 1.41 -16.66
CA ASN A 317 -35.41 1.01 -17.81
C ASN A 317 -35.01 2.17 -18.77
N GLU A 318 -34.95 3.41 -18.27
CA GLU A 318 -34.60 4.59 -19.08
C GLU A 318 -33.16 4.51 -19.62
N ALA A 319 -33.01 4.85 -20.90
CA ALA A 319 -31.72 4.87 -21.58
C ALA A 319 -30.77 5.89 -20.92
N PHE A 320 -29.50 5.51 -20.79
CA PHE A 320 -28.45 6.43 -20.35
C PHE A 320 -28.38 7.62 -21.31
N ILE A 321 -28.50 8.82 -20.75
CA ILE A 321 -28.40 10.08 -21.49
C ILE A 321 -26.96 10.56 -21.35
N ASP A 322 -26.20 10.44 -22.43
CA ASP A 322 -24.80 10.82 -22.47
C ASP A 322 -24.62 12.34 -22.52
N ALA A 323 -23.46 12.82 -22.09
CA ALA A 323 -23.05 14.19 -22.33
C ALA A 323 -22.72 14.37 -23.81
N THR A 324 -23.23 15.43 -24.43
CA THR A 324 -22.89 15.82 -25.80
C THR A 324 -21.71 16.79 -25.84
N SER A 325 -21.55 17.59 -24.79
CA SER A 325 -20.40 18.47 -24.60
C SER A 325 -20.21 18.86 -23.13
N ILE A 326 -18.96 19.14 -22.75
CA ILE A 326 -18.61 19.72 -21.45
C ILE A 326 -17.78 20.97 -21.70
N SER A 327 -18.17 22.10 -21.12
CA SER A 327 -17.36 23.32 -21.10
C SER A 327 -16.88 23.61 -19.68
N LEU A 328 -15.69 24.17 -19.54
CA LEU A 328 -15.09 24.57 -18.27
C LEU A 328 -14.88 26.09 -18.24
N SER A 329 -15.34 26.74 -17.19
CA SER A 329 -15.02 28.14 -16.87
C SER A 329 -14.45 28.24 -15.47
N THR A 330 -13.79 29.34 -15.12
CA THR A 330 -13.48 29.66 -13.72
C THR A 330 -14.78 29.92 -12.95
N ALA A 331 -14.74 29.85 -11.62
CA ALA A 331 -15.86 30.21 -10.75
C ALA A 331 -16.35 31.65 -10.97
N ALA A 332 -15.46 32.55 -11.40
CA ALA A 332 -15.75 33.94 -11.79
C ALA A 332 -16.37 34.08 -13.20
N GLY A 333 -16.55 32.99 -13.95
CA GLY A 333 -17.21 32.98 -15.25
C GLY A 333 -16.28 33.20 -16.46
N LYS A 334 -14.95 33.24 -16.27
CA LYS A 334 -14.01 33.29 -17.40
C LYS A 334 -13.93 31.91 -18.06
N LEU A 335 -14.24 31.82 -19.34
CA LEU A 335 -14.13 30.58 -20.11
C LEU A 335 -12.67 30.07 -20.09
N VAL A 336 -12.49 28.79 -19.75
CA VAL A 336 -11.20 28.10 -19.74
C VAL A 336 -11.09 27.20 -20.97
N ASN A 337 -12.12 26.41 -21.24
CA ASN A 337 -12.23 25.54 -22.40
C ASN A 337 -13.72 25.37 -22.76
N ASP A 338 -14.11 25.66 -23.99
CA ASP A 338 -15.49 25.52 -24.46
C ASP A 338 -15.89 24.07 -24.73
N ARG A 339 -14.93 23.18 -25.01
CA ARG A 339 -15.17 21.78 -25.33
C ARG A 339 -14.06 20.88 -24.77
N VAL A 340 -14.22 20.53 -23.50
CA VAL A 340 -13.33 19.63 -22.77
C VAL A 340 -13.47 18.21 -23.31
N GLU A 341 -12.35 17.52 -23.52
CA GLU A 341 -12.36 16.08 -23.77
C GLU A 341 -12.77 15.33 -22.49
N PHE A 342 -13.70 14.39 -22.61
CA PHE A 342 -14.17 13.61 -21.48
C PHE A 342 -14.30 12.13 -21.83
N LYS A 343 -14.18 11.28 -20.81
CA LYS A 343 -14.40 9.84 -20.91
C LYS A 343 -15.62 9.44 -20.09
N ARG A 344 -16.35 8.44 -20.57
CA ARG A 344 -17.44 7.82 -19.80
C ARG A 344 -16.84 6.86 -18.75
N CYS A 345 -17.42 6.86 -17.56
CA CYS A 345 -17.18 5.86 -16.51
C CYS A 345 -18.50 5.28 -15.98
N GLU A 346 -18.41 4.06 -15.43
CA GLU A 346 -19.52 3.34 -14.81
C GLU A 346 -19.01 2.66 -13.53
N ASN A 347 -19.79 2.71 -12.45
CA ASN A 347 -19.47 2.00 -11.21
C ASN A 347 -20.26 0.69 -11.08
N GLN A 348 -19.96 -0.08 -10.02
CA GLN A 348 -20.62 -1.36 -9.73
C GLN A 348 -22.14 -1.24 -9.48
N LEU A 349 -22.64 -0.03 -9.19
CA LEU A 349 -24.06 0.27 -9.01
C LEU A 349 -24.73 0.73 -10.33
N GLN A 350 -24.06 0.56 -11.48
CA GLN A 350 -24.50 1.04 -12.80
C GLN A 350 -24.76 2.55 -12.85
N GLN A 351 -24.08 3.31 -12.00
CA GLN A 351 -24.10 4.77 -12.06
C GLN A 351 -23.05 5.21 -13.07
N TYR A 352 -23.46 6.15 -13.92
CA TYR A 352 -22.62 6.68 -14.96
C TYR A 352 -22.05 8.04 -14.58
N CYS A 353 -20.84 8.29 -15.06
CA CYS A 353 -20.13 9.54 -14.85
C CYS A 353 -19.34 9.93 -16.09
N HIS A 354 -18.94 11.20 -16.13
CA HIS A 354 -18.02 11.75 -17.11
C HIS A 354 -16.76 12.18 -16.40
N VAL A 355 -15.60 11.79 -16.91
CA VAL A 355 -14.30 12.15 -16.37
C VAL A 355 -13.66 13.17 -17.29
N ILE A 356 -13.36 14.35 -16.75
CA ILE A 356 -12.50 15.35 -17.38
C ILE A 356 -11.14 15.36 -16.69
N GLN A 357 -10.12 15.92 -17.35
CA GLN A 357 -8.80 16.14 -16.79
C GLN A 357 -8.63 17.60 -16.37
N LEU A 358 -7.93 17.81 -15.25
CA LEU A 358 -7.63 19.14 -14.75
C LEU A 358 -6.14 19.27 -14.43
N ASP A 359 -5.52 20.27 -15.04
CA ASP A 359 -4.06 20.46 -15.03
C ASP A 359 -3.61 21.63 -14.13
N GLN A 360 -4.53 22.23 -13.38
CA GLN A 360 -4.24 23.40 -12.55
C GLN A 360 -5.15 23.48 -11.32
N PRO A 361 -4.66 24.08 -10.21
CA PRO A 361 -5.49 24.39 -9.06
C PRO A 361 -6.44 25.56 -9.37
N GLY A 362 -7.51 25.68 -8.60
CA GLY A 362 -8.48 26.75 -8.70
C GLY A 362 -9.92 26.27 -8.53
N GLU A 363 -10.84 27.20 -8.76
CA GLU A 363 -12.28 26.96 -8.68
C GLU A 363 -12.90 27.10 -10.07
N PHE A 364 -13.65 26.10 -10.48
CA PHE A 364 -14.18 25.98 -11.83
C PHE A 364 -15.67 25.64 -11.83
N ILE A 365 -16.33 25.94 -12.95
CA ILE A 365 -17.67 25.47 -13.27
C ILE A 365 -17.56 24.58 -14.50
N ALA A 366 -17.83 23.29 -14.33
CA ALA A 366 -18.03 22.38 -15.45
C ALA A 366 -19.51 22.41 -15.82
N THR A 367 -19.82 22.86 -17.04
CA THR A 367 -21.18 22.86 -17.59
C THR A 367 -21.31 21.69 -18.55
N VAL A 368 -22.18 20.74 -18.21
CA VAL A 368 -22.43 19.52 -18.97
C VAL A 368 -23.75 19.68 -19.71
N MET A 369 -23.71 19.59 -21.04
CA MET A 369 -24.90 19.48 -21.88
C MET A 369 -25.15 18.01 -22.18
N TYR A 370 -26.34 17.53 -21.90
CA TYR A 370 -26.75 16.15 -22.14
C TYR A 370 -27.52 15.99 -23.44
N ALA A 371 -27.61 14.76 -23.95
CA ALA A 371 -28.28 14.44 -25.21
C ALA A 371 -29.80 14.72 -25.22
N ASP A 372 -30.42 14.80 -24.04
CA ASP A 372 -31.82 15.22 -23.87
C ASP A 372 -32.00 16.75 -23.80
N GLY A 373 -30.90 17.51 -23.96
CA GLY A 373 -30.88 18.97 -23.87
C GLY A 373 -30.81 19.50 -22.44
N LYS A 374 -30.80 18.65 -21.40
CA LYS A 374 -30.62 19.11 -20.02
C LYS A 374 -29.20 19.65 -19.83
N ILE A 375 -29.08 20.73 -19.06
CA ILE A 375 -27.79 21.31 -18.67
C ILE A 375 -27.62 21.15 -17.17
N VAL A 376 -26.53 20.51 -16.76
CA VAL A 376 -26.13 20.40 -15.36
C VAL A 376 -24.80 21.11 -15.17
N ARG A 377 -24.65 21.82 -14.06
CA ARG A 377 -23.41 22.51 -13.71
C ARG A 377 -22.80 21.87 -12.47
N TYR A 378 -21.49 21.77 -12.45
CA TYR A 378 -20.72 21.27 -11.32
C TYR A 378 -19.74 22.33 -10.90
N TYR A 379 -19.75 22.66 -9.62
CA TYR A 379 -18.66 23.38 -8.99
C TYR A 379 -17.52 22.40 -8.75
N VAL A 380 -16.32 22.73 -9.24
CA VAL A 380 -15.12 21.92 -9.10
C VAL A 380 -14.06 22.75 -8.41
N SER A 381 -13.68 22.36 -7.20
CA SER A 381 -12.52 22.90 -6.49
C SER A 381 -11.34 21.95 -6.70
N SER A 382 -10.21 22.52 -7.09
CA SER A 382 -8.93 21.83 -7.24
C SER A 382 -7.89 22.54 -6.39
N THR A 383 -7.35 21.82 -5.41
CA THR A 383 -6.37 22.36 -4.47
C THR A 383 -5.05 21.63 -4.63
N GLU A 384 -3.97 22.39 -4.74
CA GLU A 384 -2.62 21.85 -4.70
C GLU A 384 -2.26 21.42 -3.28
N ILE A 385 -1.95 20.13 -3.14
CA ILE A 385 -1.35 19.56 -1.92
C ILE A 385 0.07 19.15 -2.28
N LYS A 386 1.05 19.87 -1.74
CA LYS A 386 2.46 19.77 -2.14
C LYS A 386 3.05 18.37 -1.95
N GLU A 387 2.61 17.65 -0.93
CA GLU A 387 3.02 16.26 -0.68
C GLU A 387 2.38 15.23 -1.63
N GLN A 388 1.52 15.63 -2.56
CA GLN A 388 0.83 14.74 -3.51
C GLN A 388 1.33 14.95 -4.95
N PHE A 389 1.09 13.93 -5.78
CA PHE A 389 1.29 13.99 -7.22
C PHE A 389 0.02 14.35 -7.98
N TYR A 390 -1.10 14.56 -7.29
CA TYR A 390 -2.40 14.89 -7.88
C TYR A 390 -3.04 16.02 -7.08
N TYR A 391 -3.91 16.78 -7.72
CA TYR A 391 -4.73 17.78 -7.05
C TYR A 391 -5.76 17.12 -6.14
N TYR A 392 -6.08 17.77 -5.04
CA TYR A 392 -7.24 17.41 -4.26
C TYR A 392 -8.49 18.01 -4.91
N ILE A 393 -9.37 17.13 -5.39
CA ILE A 393 -10.57 17.52 -6.14
C ILE A 393 -11.82 17.36 -5.27
N HIS A 394 -12.62 18.42 -5.22
CA HIS A 394 -13.97 18.39 -4.67
C HIS A 394 -14.98 18.82 -5.74
N VAL A 395 -16.02 18.01 -5.95
CA VAL A 395 -17.05 18.23 -6.97
C VAL A 395 -18.42 18.35 -6.32
N THR A 396 -19.12 19.45 -6.56
CA THR A 396 -20.50 19.67 -6.10
C THR A 396 -21.42 19.92 -7.29
N PRO A 397 -22.43 19.06 -7.56
CA PRO A 397 -23.46 19.38 -8.53
C PRO A 397 -24.27 20.61 -8.05
N ILE A 398 -24.38 21.62 -8.90
CA ILE A 398 -25.08 22.86 -8.59
C ILE A 398 -26.57 22.64 -8.81
N LYS A 399 -27.32 22.66 -7.71
CA LYS A 399 -28.78 22.63 -7.71
C LYS A 399 -29.34 24.05 -7.67
N SER A 400 -29.90 24.52 -8.78
CA SER A 400 -30.60 25.81 -8.87
C SER A 400 -32.03 25.74 -8.34
N GLU A 401 -32.53 24.54 -8.08
CA GLU A 401 -33.78 24.22 -7.40
C GLU A 401 -33.58 22.87 -6.71
N GLU A 402 -34.24 22.66 -5.57
CA GLU A 402 -34.28 21.38 -4.86
C GLU A 402 -35.73 20.89 -4.78
N VAL A 403 -35.94 19.61 -5.09
CA VAL A 403 -37.23 18.94 -4.95
C VAL A 403 -37.07 17.83 -3.93
N LEU A 404 -37.50 18.09 -2.70
CA LEU A 404 -37.35 17.19 -1.58
C LEU A 404 -38.66 16.44 -1.34
N SER A 405 -38.65 15.12 -1.56
CA SER A 405 -39.79 14.25 -1.25
C SER A 405 -39.56 13.55 0.08
N ILE A 406 -40.40 13.84 1.07
CA ILE A 406 -40.49 13.06 2.31
C ILE A 406 -41.48 11.92 2.08
N TRP A 407 -41.34 10.81 2.82
CA TRP A 407 -42.23 9.65 2.72
C TRP A 407 -43.71 10.07 2.71
N GLU A 408 -44.49 9.61 1.73
CA GLU A 408 -45.85 10.07 1.47
C GLU A 408 -46.80 9.83 2.67
N GLY A 409 -46.60 8.73 3.40
CA GLY A 409 -47.40 8.43 4.59
C GLY A 409 -47.10 9.30 5.82
N ALA A 410 -46.08 10.16 5.75
CA ALA A 410 -45.67 10.99 6.88
C ALA A 410 -46.71 12.06 7.19
N LYS A 411 -47.16 12.12 8.45
CA LYS A 411 -48.11 13.12 8.93
C LYS A 411 -47.38 14.39 9.34
N LEU A 412 -46.93 15.17 8.36
CA LEU A 412 -46.14 16.39 8.59
C LEU A 412 -46.97 17.57 9.15
N GLY A 413 -48.29 17.56 8.94
CA GLY A 413 -49.16 18.67 9.33
C GLY A 413 -48.81 19.96 8.59
N LYS A 414 -48.97 21.12 9.25
CA LYS A 414 -48.48 22.42 8.74
C LYS A 414 -46.98 22.56 8.92
N HIS A 415 -46.33 23.22 7.96
CA HIS A 415 -44.93 23.62 8.06
C HIS A 415 -44.83 25.10 8.44
N VAL A 416 -43.82 25.44 9.23
CA VAL A 416 -43.55 26.82 9.66
C VAL A 416 -42.24 27.29 9.09
N LEU A 417 -42.31 28.33 8.26
CA LEU A 417 -41.12 29.03 7.76
C LEU A 417 -40.72 30.11 8.77
N PRO A 418 -39.43 30.18 9.17
CA PRO A 418 -38.96 31.23 10.07
C PRO A 418 -39.00 32.59 9.38
N LYS A 419 -39.27 33.64 10.13
CA LYS A 419 -39.34 35.02 9.61
C LYS A 419 -38.03 35.40 8.92
N GLY A 420 -38.10 35.91 7.68
CA GLY A 420 -36.92 36.30 6.90
C GLY A 420 -36.37 35.21 5.98
N SER A 421 -36.84 33.96 6.11
CA SER A 421 -36.44 32.86 5.21
C SER A 421 -36.85 33.08 3.76
N GLU A 422 -37.91 33.86 3.51
CA GLU A 422 -38.39 34.22 2.18
C GLU A 422 -37.38 35.05 1.37
N GLN A 423 -36.41 35.66 2.06
CA GLN A 423 -35.28 36.35 1.45
C GLN A 423 -34.17 35.39 1.03
N ILE A 424 -34.06 34.22 1.68
CA ILE A 424 -33.03 33.19 1.45
C ILE A 424 -33.47 32.25 0.33
N ALA A 425 -34.70 31.73 0.40
CA ALA A 425 -35.27 30.87 -0.64
C ALA A 425 -36.79 31.02 -0.71
N THR A 426 -37.36 30.72 -1.88
CA THR A 426 -38.79 30.41 -1.99
C THR A 426 -38.97 28.94 -1.64
N VAL A 427 -39.88 28.62 -0.72
CA VAL A 427 -40.27 27.25 -0.39
C VAL A 427 -41.75 27.08 -0.66
N THR A 428 -42.11 26.02 -1.38
CA THR A 428 -43.49 25.59 -1.58
C THR A 428 -43.62 24.12 -1.28
N ARG A 429 -44.84 23.68 -0.92
CA ARG A 429 -45.19 22.27 -0.75
C ARG A 429 -46.31 21.93 -1.71
N ASP A 430 -46.12 20.92 -2.54
CA ASP A 430 -47.11 20.50 -3.52
C ASP A 430 -48.39 20.05 -2.77
N PRO A 431 -49.59 20.58 -3.14
CA PRO A 431 -50.81 20.37 -2.37
C PRO A 431 -51.14 18.89 -2.13
N GLY A 432 -51.41 18.53 -0.86
CA GLY A 432 -51.77 17.16 -0.49
C GLY A 432 -50.62 16.15 -0.49
N THR A 433 -49.38 16.58 -0.76
CA THR A 433 -48.21 15.70 -0.82
C THR A 433 -47.16 16.09 0.23
N ASN A 434 -46.10 15.29 0.32
CA ASN A 434 -44.89 15.58 1.12
C ASN A 434 -43.71 16.02 0.25
N VAL A 435 -44.00 16.62 -0.92
CA VAL A 435 -43.00 17.13 -1.86
C VAL A 435 -42.82 18.63 -1.66
N PHE A 436 -41.60 19.04 -1.34
CA PHE A 436 -41.19 20.44 -1.18
C PHE A 436 -40.36 20.88 -2.37
N ARG A 437 -40.64 22.08 -2.88
CA ARG A 437 -39.85 22.73 -3.94
C ARG A 437 -39.20 23.98 -3.39
N ILE A 438 -37.89 24.07 -3.55
CA ILE A 438 -37.07 25.11 -2.94
C ILE A 438 -36.24 25.79 -4.02
N THR A 439 -36.40 27.10 -4.17
CA THR A 439 -35.64 27.92 -5.11
C THR A 439 -34.78 28.94 -4.36
N PRO A 440 -33.45 28.92 -4.50
CA PRO A 440 -32.56 29.83 -3.79
C PRO A 440 -32.70 31.28 -4.29
N LYS A 441 -32.52 32.25 -3.38
CA LYS A 441 -32.49 33.69 -3.69
C LYS A 441 -31.22 34.39 -3.23
N LYS A 442 -30.72 34.06 -2.04
CA LYS A 442 -29.45 34.58 -1.52
C LYS A 442 -28.82 33.57 -0.55
N PRO A 443 -27.49 33.64 -0.33
CA PRO A 443 -26.83 32.77 0.63
C PRO A 443 -27.41 32.91 2.04
N GLY A 444 -27.54 31.78 2.74
CA GLY A 444 -28.10 31.73 4.08
C GLY A 444 -28.59 30.32 4.42
N GLU A 445 -28.94 30.12 5.68
CA GLU A 445 -29.45 28.85 6.19
C GLU A 445 -30.66 29.11 7.07
N PHE A 446 -31.67 28.24 6.97
CA PHE A 446 -32.83 28.28 7.85
C PHE A 446 -33.44 26.89 8.03
N TYR A 447 -34.22 26.74 9.10
CA TYR A 447 -34.88 25.49 9.47
C TYR A 447 -36.40 25.64 9.34
N ILE A 448 -37.01 24.74 8.56
CA ILE A 448 -38.45 24.61 8.41
C ILE A 448 -38.96 23.66 9.49
N ASP A 449 -39.86 24.12 10.35
CA ASP A 449 -40.36 23.30 11.46
C ASP A 449 -41.66 22.57 11.10
N PHE A 450 -41.80 21.32 11.56
CA PHE A 450 -43.03 20.53 11.50
C PHE A 450 -43.61 20.34 12.92
N PRO A 451 -44.24 21.38 13.51
CA PRO A 451 -44.66 21.35 14.91
C PRO A 451 -45.67 20.24 15.21
N GLU A 452 -46.55 19.92 14.26
CA GLU A 452 -47.60 18.91 14.42
C GLU A 452 -47.08 17.47 14.23
N ALA A 453 -45.89 17.30 13.67
CA ALA A 453 -45.26 15.99 13.52
C ALA A 453 -44.53 15.55 14.80
N LYS A 454 -44.20 16.48 15.70
CA LYS A 454 -43.50 16.22 16.96
C LYS A 454 -44.39 15.41 17.92
N GLY A 455 -43.88 14.27 18.37
CA GLY A 455 -44.59 13.39 19.32
C GLY A 455 -45.72 12.55 18.71
N VAL A 456 -45.88 12.56 17.38
CA VAL A 456 -46.81 11.67 16.68
C VAL A 456 -46.09 10.39 16.29
N SER A 457 -46.47 9.27 16.90
CA SER A 457 -45.99 7.95 16.47
C SER A 457 -46.43 7.67 15.03
N GLN A 458 -45.45 7.43 14.14
CA GLN A 458 -45.70 7.05 12.74
C GLN A 458 -45.66 5.52 12.53
N GLY A 459 -45.99 4.75 13.58
CA GLY A 459 -45.86 3.29 13.55
C GLY A 459 -44.39 2.86 13.56
N ASN A 460 -43.99 1.96 12.65
CA ASN A 460 -42.60 1.54 12.47
C ASN A 460 -41.76 2.52 11.63
N HIS A 461 -42.27 3.72 11.35
CA HIS A 461 -41.61 4.73 10.50
C HIS A 461 -41.04 5.89 11.32
N ARG A 462 -39.99 6.52 10.77
CA ARG A 462 -39.24 7.62 11.38
C ARG A 462 -40.12 8.84 11.63
N VAL A 463 -39.89 9.54 12.75
CA VAL A 463 -40.51 10.84 13.02
C VAL A 463 -39.68 11.93 12.34
N TYR A 464 -40.36 12.80 11.59
CA TYR A 464 -39.75 13.90 10.84
C TYR A 464 -40.03 15.23 11.55
N TYR A 465 -38.98 15.98 11.91
CA TYR A 465 -39.11 17.22 12.68
C TYR A 465 -39.09 18.48 11.83
N GLY A 466 -38.53 18.41 10.63
CA GLY A 466 -38.35 19.58 9.80
C GLY A 466 -37.38 19.37 8.65
N ILE A 467 -37.02 20.48 8.01
CA ILE A 467 -36.07 20.52 6.91
C ILE A 467 -35.06 21.63 7.18
N THR A 468 -33.76 21.31 7.17
CA THR A 468 -32.70 22.32 7.10
C THR A 468 -32.47 22.68 5.64
N VAL A 469 -32.64 23.96 5.31
CA VAL A 469 -32.36 24.50 3.97
C VAL A 469 -31.12 25.36 4.03
N ARG A 470 -30.12 25.02 3.21
CA ARG A 470 -28.88 25.80 3.07
C ARG A 470 -28.74 26.29 1.63
N VAL A 471 -28.60 27.60 1.46
CA VAL A 471 -28.28 28.24 0.19
C VAL A 471 -26.84 28.75 0.26
N SER A 472 -26.01 28.32 -0.69
CA SER A 472 -24.59 28.69 -0.79
C SER A 472 -24.30 29.35 -2.14
N GLN A 473 -23.31 30.26 -2.17
CA GLN A 473 -22.77 30.81 -3.41
C GLN A 473 -21.63 29.90 -3.91
N LEU A 474 -21.78 29.33 -5.10
CA LEU A 474 -20.76 28.51 -5.77
C LEU A 474 -20.37 29.18 -7.09
N GLY A 475 -19.30 29.98 -7.05
CA GLY A 475 -18.92 30.85 -8.16
C GLY A 475 -20.04 31.83 -8.51
N ALA A 476 -20.44 31.88 -9.77
CA ALA A 476 -21.55 32.72 -10.25
C ALA A 476 -22.96 32.18 -9.95
N TYR A 477 -23.09 31.01 -9.31
CA TYR A 477 -24.38 30.33 -9.14
C TYR A 477 -24.79 30.21 -7.67
N LEU A 478 -26.09 30.27 -7.41
CA LEU A 478 -26.66 29.85 -6.14
C LEU A 478 -26.91 28.34 -6.17
N HIS A 479 -26.51 27.67 -5.11
CA HIS A 479 -26.76 26.27 -4.86
C HIS A 479 -27.65 26.14 -3.62
N VAL A 480 -28.75 25.41 -3.75
CA VAL A 480 -29.57 25.00 -2.61
C VAL A 480 -29.33 23.54 -2.28
N ASP A 481 -29.24 23.24 -0.99
CA ASP A 481 -29.33 21.88 -0.46
C ASP A 481 -30.39 21.86 0.66
N ALA A 482 -31.13 20.76 0.76
CA ALA A 482 -32.16 20.58 1.77
C ALA A 482 -32.08 19.18 2.37
N THR A 483 -31.97 19.12 3.69
CA THR A 483 -31.85 17.86 4.45
C THR A 483 -33.02 17.75 5.42
N VAL A 484 -33.64 16.57 5.47
CA VAL A 484 -34.73 16.27 6.42
C VAL A 484 -34.14 15.98 7.79
N SER A 485 -34.74 16.52 8.85
CA SER A 485 -34.37 16.24 10.24
C SER A 485 -35.28 15.15 10.80
N GLU A 486 -34.69 14.05 11.30
CA GLU A 486 -35.39 12.85 11.77
C GLU A 486 -34.96 12.43 13.20
N GLU A 487 -35.75 11.58 13.88
CA GLU A 487 -35.53 11.13 15.27
C GLU A 487 -34.14 10.58 15.60
N ASP A 488 -33.48 9.91 14.65
CA ASP A 488 -32.12 9.36 14.84
C ASP A 488 -31.02 10.45 14.84
N ASP A 489 -31.28 11.63 14.27
CA ASP A 489 -30.28 12.72 14.16
C ASP A 489 -30.10 13.50 15.49
N MET A 490 -31.00 13.30 16.47
CA MET A 490 -30.94 13.98 17.78
C MET A 490 -30.24 13.17 18.88
N ILE A 491 -29.78 11.94 18.61
CA ILE A 491 -29.06 11.12 19.61
C ILE A 491 -27.56 11.50 19.71
N PHE A 492 -27.05 12.31 18.77
CA PHE A 492 -25.67 12.80 18.77
C PHE A 492 -25.60 14.33 18.80
N ASN A 493 -26.04 14.95 19.90
CA ASN A 493 -25.61 16.28 20.32
C ASN A 493 -25.38 16.33 21.83
#